data_AF-Q3UU98-F1
#
_entry.id   AF-Q3UU98-F1
#
_cell.length_a   1.000
_cell.length_b   1.000
_cell.length_c   1.000
_cell.angle_alpha   90.00
_cell.angle_beta   90.00
_cell.angle_gamma   90.00
#
_symmetry.space_group_name_H-M   'P 1'
#
loop_
_entity.id
_entity.type
_entity.pdbx_description
1 polymer ?
#
loop_
_entity_poly.entity_id
_entity_poly.type
_entity_poly.pdbx_seq_one_letter_code
_entity_poly.pdbx_strand_id
1 'polypeptide(L)'
;MEIVYVYLKKRSEFGKQCNFSDRQAELNIDILPNPELAALYVERNPVDTGIQCSASMSEHEANTERFEMESCGVNHVEGGWPKDVNPQELEQTIRFRKKVEKDENYINAVMQLGSVSLPPAPAVPRHYPSSDCTLQAVCSPV
;
A
#
# COMPACT_ATOMS: atom_id res chain seq x y z
N MET A 1 -23.86 38.34 30.18
CA MET A 1 -23.59 39.57 29.43
C MET A 1 -23.79 39.23 27.97
N GLU A 2 -24.84 39.75 27.34
CA GLU A 2 -25.13 39.46 25.92
C GLU A 2 -24.21 40.32 25.04
N ILE A 3 -23.45 39.67 24.16
CA ILE A 3 -22.57 40.36 23.22
C ILE A 3 -23.42 40.81 22.03
N VAL A 4 -23.82 42.08 22.02
CA VAL A 4 -24.55 42.67 20.89
C VAL A 4 -23.55 43.21 19.87
N TYR A 5 -23.52 42.61 18.69
CA TYR A 5 -22.67 43.04 17.59
C TYR A 5 -23.36 44.14 16.78
N VAL A 6 -22.86 45.38 16.86
CA VAL A 6 -23.40 46.53 16.12
C VAL A 6 -22.46 46.90 14.98
N TYR A 7 -22.99 46.87 13.75
CA TYR A 7 -22.24 47.32 12.59
C TYR A 7 -22.16 48.85 12.56
N LEU A 8 -20.94 49.40 12.64
CA LEU A 8 -20.68 50.84 12.58
C LEU A 8 -20.83 51.44 11.17
N LYS A 9 -20.84 50.59 10.13
CA LYS A 9 -20.77 51.01 8.74
C LYS A 9 -21.79 50.27 7.89
N LYS A 10 -22.50 50.99 7.00
CA LYS A 10 -23.48 50.39 6.10
C LYS A 10 -22.76 49.50 5.07
N ARG A 11 -23.38 48.37 4.72
CA ARG A 11 -22.88 47.41 3.71
C ARG A 11 -22.55 48.09 2.36
N SER A 12 -23.30 49.13 2.01
CA SER A 12 -23.10 49.95 0.80
C SER A 12 -21.79 50.74 0.77
N GLU A 13 -21.10 50.89 1.90
CA GLU A 13 -19.84 51.62 2.00
C GLU A 13 -18.61 50.69 2.05
N PHE A 14 -18.83 49.38 1.98
CA PHE A 14 -17.78 48.39 1.78
C PHE A 14 -17.54 48.21 0.29
N GLY A 15 -16.26 48.03 -0.10
CA GLY A 15 -15.91 47.75 -1.49
C GLY A 15 -16.20 48.91 -2.46
N LYS A 16 -15.86 50.16 -2.09
CA LYS A 16 -15.81 51.26 -3.07
C LYS A 16 -15.03 50.78 -4.29
N GLN A 17 -15.61 50.94 -5.47
CA GLN A 17 -14.99 50.52 -6.72
C GLN A 17 -13.59 51.12 -6.83
N CYS A 18 -12.58 50.28 -7.09
CA CYS A 18 -11.27 50.78 -7.47
C CYS A 18 -11.40 51.47 -8.83
N ASN A 19 -11.13 52.76 -8.90
CA ASN A 19 -11.02 53.47 -10.17
C ASN A 19 -9.65 53.13 -10.78
N PHE A 20 -9.59 52.05 -11.54
CA PHE A 20 -8.44 51.75 -12.37
C PHE A 20 -8.41 52.73 -13.56
N SER A 21 -7.27 53.35 -13.78
CA SER A 21 -6.99 54.14 -14.98
C SER A 21 -5.76 53.53 -15.65
N ASP A 22 -5.70 53.57 -16.97
CA ASP A 22 -4.50 53.17 -17.72
C ASP A 22 -3.39 54.17 -17.40
N ARG A 23 -2.59 53.82 -16.39
CA ARG A 23 -1.39 54.54 -15.99
C ARG A 23 -0.19 53.69 -16.39
N GLN A 24 0.83 54.33 -16.93
CA GLN A 24 2.09 53.66 -17.24
C GLN A 24 2.64 53.01 -15.97
N ALA A 25 3.27 51.84 -16.10
CA ALA A 25 3.85 51.13 -14.97
C ALA A 25 4.88 52.02 -14.26
N GLU A 26 4.56 52.44 -13.04
CA GLU A 26 5.44 53.24 -12.20
C GLU A 26 6.07 52.32 -11.15
N LEU A 27 7.41 52.30 -11.13
CA LEU A 27 8.15 51.60 -10.09
C LEU A 27 8.10 52.46 -8.81
N ASN A 28 7.16 52.12 -7.93
CA ASN A 28 6.97 52.87 -6.70
C ASN A 28 8.05 52.57 -5.64
N ILE A 29 8.61 51.36 -5.64
CA ILE A 29 9.59 50.91 -4.65
C ILE A 29 10.53 49.90 -5.33
N ASP A 30 11.83 50.09 -5.15
CA ASP A 30 12.85 49.06 -5.41
C ASP A 30 13.39 48.55 -4.07
N ILE A 31 13.22 47.26 -3.79
CA ILE A 31 13.72 46.64 -2.56
C ILE A 31 14.87 45.71 -2.95
N LEU A 32 16.09 46.20 -2.74
CA LEU A 32 17.30 45.41 -2.98
C LEU A 32 17.41 44.26 -1.96
N PRO A 33 17.89 43.09 -2.38
CA PRO A 33 18.07 41.96 -1.48
C PRO A 33 19.12 42.27 -0.41
N ASN A 34 18.88 41.83 0.82
CA ASN A 34 19.85 41.98 1.90
C ASN A 34 21.03 41.01 1.66
N PRO A 35 22.27 41.50 1.51
CA PRO A 35 23.44 40.65 1.24
C PRO A 35 23.72 39.66 2.38
N GLU A 36 23.41 40.02 3.63
CA GLU A 36 23.61 39.13 4.79
C GLU A 36 22.66 37.92 4.74
N LEU A 37 21.41 38.13 4.32
CA LEU A 37 20.44 37.04 4.14
C LEU A 37 20.75 36.20 2.89
N ALA A 38 21.26 36.84 1.83
CA ALA A 38 21.68 36.15 0.63
C ALA A 38 22.85 35.18 0.91
N ALA A 39 23.77 35.55 1.81
CA ALA A 39 24.86 34.67 2.23
C ALA A 39 24.38 33.42 3.00
N LEU A 40 23.19 33.47 3.60
CA LEU A 40 22.56 32.35 4.32
C LEU A 40 21.69 31.47 3.42
N TYR A 41 21.54 31.82 2.14
CA TYR A 41 20.75 31.04 1.20
C TYR A 41 21.45 29.71 0.89
N VAL A 42 20.73 28.61 1.08
CA VAL A 42 21.18 27.25 0.74
C VAL A 42 20.21 26.68 -0.29
N GLU A 43 20.73 26.41 -1.49
CA GLU A 43 19.97 25.74 -2.55
C GLU A 43 19.64 24.31 -2.11
N ARG A 44 18.34 23.97 -2.07
CA ARG A 44 17.86 22.62 -1.76
C ARG A 44 17.67 21.86 -3.06
N ASN A 45 18.19 20.63 -3.14
CA ASN A 45 18.01 19.73 -4.28
C ASN A 45 18.12 18.27 -3.80
N PRO A 46 17.12 17.39 -4.02
CA PRO A 46 15.85 17.62 -4.73
C PRO A 46 14.82 18.42 -3.93
N VAL A 47 14.00 19.18 -4.66
CA VAL A 47 12.91 20.04 -4.16
C VAL A 47 11.59 19.27 -4.17
N ASP A 48 11.61 18.02 -3.74
CA ASP A 48 10.38 17.25 -3.62
C ASP A 48 9.79 17.50 -2.23
N THR A 49 8.93 18.53 -2.14
CA THR A 49 8.07 18.73 -0.98
C THR A 49 6.65 18.39 -1.36
N GLY A 50 6.08 17.39 -0.69
CA GLY A 50 4.66 17.05 -0.83
C GLY A 50 3.80 18.24 -0.38
N ILE A 51 3.02 18.79 -1.30
CA ILE A 51 2.04 19.84 -1.00
C ILE A 51 0.68 19.15 -0.88
N GLN A 52 0.01 19.34 0.26
CA GLN A 52 -1.37 18.93 0.41
C GLN A 52 -2.25 19.93 -0.35
N CYS A 53 -2.75 19.53 -1.52
CA CYS A 53 -3.65 20.33 -2.35
C CYS A 53 -5.13 20.25 -1.91
N SER A 54 -5.41 19.70 -0.73
CA SER A 54 -6.76 19.71 -0.16
C SER A 54 -6.93 20.90 0.79
N ALA A 55 -8.11 21.49 0.80
CA ALA A 55 -8.47 22.50 1.78
C ALA A 55 -8.40 21.87 3.17
N SER A 56 -7.69 22.51 4.10
CA SER A 56 -7.71 22.13 5.51
C SER A 56 -9.10 22.39 6.07
N MET A 57 -9.95 21.36 6.16
CA MET A 57 -11.25 21.48 6.80
C MET A 57 -11.19 20.94 8.23
N SER A 58 -11.90 21.62 9.14
CA SER A 58 -11.96 21.26 10.57
C SER A 58 -12.69 19.94 10.84
N GLU A 59 -13.47 19.45 9.87
CA GLU A 59 -14.25 18.22 9.95
C GLU A 59 -14.46 17.66 8.53
N HIS A 60 -14.44 16.33 8.40
CA HIS A 60 -14.72 15.63 7.15
C HIS A 60 -15.53 14.37 7.46
N GLU A 61 -16.73 14.26 6.90
CA GLU A 61 -17.53 13.03 6.95
C GLU A 61 -17.38 12.27 5.63
N ALA A 62 -16.92 11.02 5.70
CA ALA A 62 -16.88 10.12 4.57
C ALA A 62 -17.69 8.87 4.91
N ASN A 63 -18.68 8.54 4.07
CA ASN A 63 -19.49 7.35 4.22
C ASN A 63 -19.05 6.31 3.17
N THR A 64 -18.45 5.21 3.60
CA THR A 64 -18.10 4.09 2.72
C THR A 64 -19.12 2.99 2.89
N GLU A 65 -19.72 2.56 1.79
CA GLU A 65 -20.59 1.38 1.79
C GLU A 65 -19.80 0.14 2.23
N ARG A 66 -20.46 -0.75 2.96
CA ARG A 66 -19.86 -2.01 3.41
C ARG A 66 -19.68 -2.92 2.19
N PHE A 67 -18.43 -3.17 1.83
CA PHE A 67 -18.07 -4.12 0.78
C PHE A 67 -17.83 -5.51 1.39
N GLU A 68 -18.58 -6.51 0.92
CA GLU A 68 -18.34 -7.91 1.27
C GLU A 68 -17.37 -8.52 0.25
N MET A 69 -16.18 -8.90 0.72
CA MET A 69 -15.18 -9.61 -0.08
C MET A 69 -14.99 -10.99 0.49
N GLU A 70 -15.13 -12.00 -0.37
CA GLU A 70 -14.76 -13.38 -0.05
C GLU A 70 -13.49 -13.76 -0.83
N SER A 71 -12.49 -14.27 -0.12
CA SER A 71 -11.27 -14.79 -0.73
C SER A 71 -11.43 -16.29 -0.95
N CYS A 72 -11.80 -16.68 -2.17
CA CYS A 72 -11.93 -18.08 -2.55
C CYS A 72 -10.66 -18.57 -3.26
N GLY A 73 -9.91 -19.47 -2.60
CA GLY A 73 -8.86 -20.24 -3.24
C GLY A 73 -9.38 -21.60 -3.72
N VAL A 74 -9.01 -22.03 -4.92
CA VAL A 74 -9.31 -23.39 -5.41
C VAL A 74 -8.10 -24.28 -5.15
N ASN A 75 -8.27 -25.31 -4.31
CA ASN A 75 -7.25 -26.33 -4.13
C ASN A 75 -7.49 -27.46 -5.15
N HIS A 76 -6.63 -27.57 -6.16
CA HIS A 76 -6.70 -28.65 -7.14
C HIS A 76 -6.11 -29.94 -6.54
N VAL A 77 -6.92 -30.72 -5.83
CA VAL A 77 -6.47 -31.99 -5.22
C VAL A 77 -6.37 -33.12 -6.26
N GLU A 78 -7.12 -33.02 -7.36
CA GLU A 78 -7.25 -34.07 -8.39
C GLU A 78 -6.42 -33.81 -9.66
N GLY A 79 -5.68 -32.70 -9.70
CA GLY A 79 -4.92 -32.30 -10.89
C GLY A 79 -3.71 -33.21 -11.15
N GLY A 80 -3.39 -33.44 -12.43
CA GLY A 80 -2.13 -34.07 -12.87
C GLY A 80 -2.28 -35.44 -13.53
N TRP A 81 -3.49 -36.01 -13.59
CA TRP A 81 -3.72 -37.23 -14.35
C TRP A 81 -3.84 -36.95 -15.85
N PRO A 82 -3.25 -37.77 -16.73
CA PRO A 82 -3.49 -37.70 -18.16
C PRO A 82 -4.98 -37.87 -18.48
N LYS A 83 -5.44 -37.29 -19.59
CA LYS A 83 -6.84 -37.35 -20.07
C LYS A 83 -7.46 -38.76 -20.14
N ASP A 84 -6.62 -39.80 -20.27
CA ASP A 84 -7.04 -41.19 -20.43
C ASP A 84 -6.99 -41.99 -19.10
N VAL A 85 -6.69 -41.34 -17.96
CA VAL A 85 -6.58 -41.99 -16.64
C VAL A 85 -7.58 -41.36 -15.67
N ASN A 86 -8.54 -42.17 -15.21
CA ASN A 86 -9.47 -41.77 -14.16
C ASN A 86 -8.83 -41.97 -12.77
N PRO A 87 -8.63 -40.90 -11.97
CA PRO A 87 -8.08 -41.02 -10.60
C PRO A 87 -8.94 -41.84 -9.64
N GLN A 88 -10.25 -41.93 -9.89
CA GLN A 88 -11.18 -42.69 -9.05
C GLN A 88 -11.07 -44.21 -9.30
N GLU A 89 -10.48 -44.62 -10.43
CA GLU A 89 -10.28 -46.02 -10.79
C GLU A 89 -8.88 -46.50 -10.39
N LEU A 90 -8.83 -47.31 -9.32
CA LEU A 90 -7.57 -47.81 -8.76
C LEU A 90 -6.73 -48.58 -9.78
N GLU A 91 -7.36 -49.39 -10.64
CA GLU A 91 -6.62 -50.18 -11.62
C GLU A 91 -5.91 -49.29 -12.66
N GLN A 92 -6.55 -48.21 -13.09
CA GLN A 92 -5.98 -47.27 -14.05
C GLN A 92 -4.81 -46.49 -13.44
N THR A 93 -4.95 -46.03 -12.19
CA THR A 93 -3.88 -45.34 -11.48
C THR A 93 -2.69 -46.25 -11.20
N ILE A 94 -2.90 -47.51 -10.80
CA ILE A 94 -1.83 -48.49 -10.59
C ILE A 94 -1.12 -48.79 -11.91
N ARG A 95 -1.87 -49.00 -13.00
CA ARG A 95 -1.29 -49.27 -14.33
C ARG A 95 -0.43 -48.09 -14.81
N PHE A 96 -0.91 -46.87 -14.63
CA PHE A 96 -0.17 -45.67 -14.98
C PHE A 96 1.12 -45.53 -14.16
N ARG A 97 1.05 -45.68 -12.83
CA ARG A 97 2.23 -45.64 -11.94
C ARG A 97 3.29 -46.69 -12.35
N LYS A 98 2.86 -47.94 -12.55
CA LYS A 98 3.76 -49.02 -13.00
C LYS A 98 4.38 -48.78 -14.36
N LYS A 99 3.71 -48.02 -15.24
CA LYS A 99 4.26 -47.62 -16.54
C LYS A 99 5.38 -46.60 -16.33
N VAL A 100 5.10 -45.53 -15.58
CA VAL A 100 6.06 -44.44 -15.31
C VAL A 100 7.29 -44.94 -14.53
N GLU A 101 7.10 -45.81 -13.54
CA GLU A 101 8.19 -46.35 -12.72
C GLU A 101 9.18 -47.23 -13.51
N LYS A 102 8.80 -47.69 -14.71
CA LYS A 102 9.67 -48.46 -15.61
C LYS A 102 10.36 -47.60 -16.66
N ASP A 103 10.03 -46.33 -16.77
CA ASP A 103 10.63 -45.44 -17.77
C ASP A 103 12.07 -45.10 -17.37
N GLU A 104 13.02 -45.25 -18.30
CA GLU A 104 14.45 -44.99 -18.07
C GLU A 104 14.70 -43.56 -17.53
N ASN A 105 13.95 -42.58 -18.03
CA ASN A 105 14.04 -41.19 -17.56
C ASN A 105 13.66 -41.07 -16.08
N TYR A 106 12.64 -41.80 -15.63
CA TYR A 106 12.23 -41.82 -14.23
C TYR A 106 13.33 -42.43 -13.35
N ILE A 107 13.86 -43.59 -13.76
CA ILE A 107 14.92 -44.30 -13.04
C ILE A 107 16.17 -43.41 -12.92
N ASN A 108 16.61 -42.83 -14.03
CA ASN A 108 17.79 -41.96 -14.06
C ASN A 108 17.63 -40.72 -13.17
N ALA A 109 16.46 -40.08 -13.20
CA ALA A 109 16.18 -38.91 -12.37
C ALA A 109 16.18 -39.25 -10.87
N VAL A 110 15.53 -40.36 -10.48
CA VAL A 110 15.49 -40.80 -9.08
C VAL A 110 16.89 -41.14 -8.57
N MET A 111 17.70 -41.84 -9.36
CA MET A 111 19.07 -42.19 -8.99
C MET A 111 19.95 -40.95 -8.84
N GLN A 112 19.84 -39.98 -9.75
CA GLN A 112 20.57 -38.72 -9.65
C GLN A 112 20.18 -37.95 -8.39
N LEU A 113 18.89 -37.76 -8.13
CA LEU A 113 18.40 -37.06 -6.95
C LEU A 113 18.78 -37.78 -5.65
N GLY A 114 18.74 -39.12 -5.62
CA GLY A 114 19.16 -39.91 -4.47
C GLY A 114 20.66 -39.86 -4.19
N SER A 115 21.48 -39.57 -5.21
CA SER A 115 22.93 -39.42 -5.06
C SER A 115 23.37 -38.05 -4.55
N VAL A 116 22.47 -37.06 -4.54
CA VAL A 116 22.75 -35.75 -3.97
C VAL A 116 22.77 -35.87 -2.45
N SER A 117 23.96 -35.95 -1.87
CA SER A 117 24.13 -35.70 -0.44
C SER A 117 23.68 -34.26 -0.17
N LEU A 118 22.49 -34.10 0.41
CA LEU A 118 22.10 -32.79 0.92
C LEU A 118 23.21 -32.32 1.87
N PRO A 119 23.76 -31.11 1.69
CA PRO A 119 24.60 -30.54 2.73
C PRO A 119 23.79 -30.57 4.03
N PRO A 120 24.43 -30.79 5.20
CA PRO A 120 23.74 -30.77 6.47
C PRO A 120 22.91 -29.48 6.52
N ALA A 121 21.58 -29.63 6.64
CA ALA A 121 20.70 -28.49 6.70
C ALA A 121 21.22 -27.55 7.79
N PRO A 122 21.37 -26.24 7.53
CA PRO A 122 21.70 -25.32 8.60
C PRO A 122 20.65 -25.53 9.69
N ALA A 123 21.10 -25.66 10.94
CA ALA A 123 20.22 -25.82 12.07
C ALA A 123 19.30 -24.61 12.16
N VAL A 124 18.13 -24.69 11.52
CA VAL A 124 17.08 -23.69 11.67
C VAL A 124 16.52 -23.91 13.06
N PRO A 125 16.59 -22.92 13.98
CA PRO A 125 15.92 -23.02 15.26
C PRO A 125 14.45 -23.33 14.98
N ARG A 126 13.94 -24.45 15.50
CA ARG A 126 12.50 -24.70 15.55
C ARG A 126 11.88 -23.68 16.51
N HIS A 127 11.63 -22.47 16.02
CA HIS A 127 10.56 -21.66 16.60
C HIS A 127 9.26 -22.33 16.19
N TYR A 128 8.83 -23.30 17.00
CA TYR A 128 7.41 -23.57 17.10
C TYR A 128 6.75 -22.25 17.52
N PRO A 129 5.75 -21.74 16.79
CA PRO A 129 4.87 -20.75 17.38
C PRO A 129 4.22 -21.45 18.57
N SER A 130 4.59 -21.02 19.76
CA SER A 130 3.89 -21.36 20.99
C SER A 130 2.41 -21.10 20.75
N SER A 131 1.59 -22.12 20.97
CA SER A 131 0.13 -22.14 20.87
C SER A 131 -0.59 -21.21 21.86
N ASP A 132 0.11 -20.26 22.45
CA ASP A 132 -0.43 -19.27 23.38
C ASP A 132 -0.44 -17.89 22.70
N CYS A 133 -1.14 -17.79 21.57
CA CYS A 133 -1.70 -16.51 21.14
C CYS A 133 -3.10 -16.40 21.76
N THR A 134 -3.17 -16.35 23.09
CA THR A 134 -4.35 -15.83 23.76
C THR A 134 -4.47 -14.37 23.38
N LEU A 135 -5.49 -14.08 22.55
CA LEU A 135 -6.02 -12.76 22.30
C LEU A 135 -6.30 -12.06 23.64
N GLN A 136 -5.32 -11.34 24.17
CA GLN A 136 -5.58 -10.32 25.17
C GLN A 136 -6.13 -9.10 24.43
N ALA A 137 -7.44 -9.14 24.21
CA ALA A 137 -8.22 -7.94 23.93
C ALA A 137 -8.05 -7.00 25.13
N VAL A 138 -7.11 -6.07 25.02
CA VAL A 138 -7.04 -4.93 25.92
C VAL A 138 -8.09 -3.95 25.41
N CYS A 139 -9.32 -4.06 25.95
CA CYS A 139 -10.25 -2.95 25.96
C CYS A 139 -9.62 -1.83 26.79
N SER A 140 -9.08 -0.81 26.13
CA SER A 140 -8.84 0.48 26.77
C SER A 140 -10.15 1.27 26.74
N PRO A 141 -10.66 1.75 27.90
CA PRO A 141 -11.79 2.65 27.92
C PRO A 141 -11.32 4.06 27.56
N VAL A 142 -12.00 4.68 26.61
CA VAL A 142 -12.18 6.14 26.55
C VAL A 142 -13.66 6.40 26.68
#